data_AF-A0A9D0ZSD1-F1
#
_entry.id   AF-A0A9D0ZSD1-F1
#
_cell.length_a   1.000
_cell.length_b   1.000
_cell.length_c   1.000
_cell.angle_alpha   90.00
_cell.angle_beta   90.00
_cell.angle_gamma   90.00
#
_symmetry.space_group_name_H-M   'P 1'
#
loop_
_entity.id
_entity.type
_entity.pdbx_description
1 polymer ?
#
loop_
_entity_poly.entity_id
_entity_poly.type
_entity_poly.pdbx_seq_one_letter_code
_entity_poly.pdbx_strand_id
1 'polypeptide(L)'
;MNNENNVVFDQNNSFEIESNNPNVTITRRTITPNQGVSQDNRVLENEESQGVIVESLDPNKFPIITNYCEDLTAKEYVTNPAIAREDEIKKTMLVLLTPDKSALLIGKAGIGKTAIVEGIAYKIQRGDVPNALKGYHIEKINSSSMLGSMTVNGKKESVTNLLVAELKRAPKTILFIDEVHTLIGGSKDGPMDLANILKPALDRGDIKAIGATTTIEYETYIVRDRAFLRRFDRIEVLEPSRDATIQILMGTIPKIEHSTGIKMIKNHYIATLLVESIVDATSEYKRVYGLSAMYPDVSLSVLSGAFSNALFENRQEVDIIDVYTAIRDSKRIYPDSRVKECAAFRDKFKRICEDRGIVLPDVKIEDVDTDEDL
;
A
#
# COMPACT_ATOMS: atom_id res chain seq x y z
N MET A 1 4.28 34.96 30.02
CA MET A 1 5.19 36.11 30.03
C MET A 1 5.44 36.49 28.59
N ASN A 2 5.00 37.69 28.22
CA ASN A 2 5.11 38.24 26.87
C ASN A 2 6.58 38.45 26.50
N ASN A 3 6.99 38.07 25.29
CA ASN A 3 8.19 38.59 24.64
C ASN A 3 7.71 39.39 23.42
N GLU A 4 7.61 40.71 23.59
CA GLU A 4 7.37 41.68 22.54
C GLU A 4 8.71 42.06 21.88
N ASN A 5 8.77 42.04 20.56
CA ASN A 5 9.85 42.67 19.80
C ASN A 5 9.50 44.15 19.61
N ASN A 6 10.37 45.06 20.06
CA ASN A 6 10.20 46.49 19.85
C ASN A 6 10.68 46.91 18.46
N VAL A 7 9.87 47.72 17.77
CA VAL A 7 10.25 48.40 16.52
C VAL A 7 10.49 49.87 16.84
N VAL A 8 11.68 50.39 16.54
CA VAL A 8 12.02 51.82 16.66
C VAL A 8 12.08 52.42 15.26
N PHE A 9 11.41 53.56 15.05
CA PHE A 9 11.36 54.26 13.77
C PHE A 9 12.32 55.46 13.75
N ASP A 10 13.16 55.58 12.72
CA ASP A 10 13.91 56.80 12.39
C ASP A 10 13.34 57.47 11.12
N GLN A 11 13.48 58.79 11.02
CA GLN A 11 12.83 59.72 10.09
C GLN A 11 13.20 59.56 8.60
N ASN A 12 13.97 58.52 8.24
CA ASN A 12 14.37 58.25 6.84
C ASN A 12 13.80 56.93 6.27
N ASN A 13 12.79 56.34 6.92
CA ASN A 13 11.98 55.22 6.39
C ASN A 13 12.78 53.98 5.94
N SER A 14 13.89 53.67 6.61
CA SER A 14 14.61 52.41 6.50
C SER A 14 14.34 51.52 7.71
N PHE A 15 13.87 50.29 7.51
CA PHE A 15 13.64 49.32 8.58
C PHE A 15 14.96 48.63 8.99
N GLU A 16 15.23 48.56 10.29
CA GLU A 16 16.19 47.62 10.89
C GLU A 16 15.42 46.66 11.79
N ILE A 17 15.62 45.35 11.60
CA ILE A 17 15.12 44.30 12.48
C ILE A 17 16.37 43.66 13.09
N GLU A 18 16.55 43.76 14.40
CA GLU A 18 17.58 42.98 15.10
C GLU A 18 16.97 41.64 15.54
N SER A 19 17.68 40.54 15.21
CA SER A 19 17.33 39.18 15.65
C SER A 19 18.45 38.66 16.53
N ASN A 20 18.13 38.30 17.77
CA ASN A 20 19.06 37.62 18.69
C ASN A 20 19.19 36.10 18.42
N ASN A 21 18.72 35.62 17.27
CA ASN A 21 18.81 34.22 16.85
C ASN A 21 20.00 34.00 15.88
N PRO A 22 21.01 33.19 16.22
CA PRO A 22 22.23 33.01 15.42
C PRO A 22 22.01 32.32 14.06
N ASN A 23 20.82 31.79 13.78
CA ASN A 23 20.51 31.13 12.51
C ASN A 23 19.78 32.03 11.49
N VAL A 24 19.66 33.35 11.75
CA VAL A 24 18.95 34.28 10.86
C VAL A 24 19.93 35.32 10.31
N THR A 25 20.10 35.36 8.98
CA THR A 25 20.89 36.40 8.28
C THR A 25 19.94 37.33 7.53
N ILE A 26 19.95 38.62 7.87
CA ILE A 26 19.08 39.65 7.25
C ILE A 26 19.88 40.38 6.17
N THR A 27 19.36 40.42 4.94
CA THR A 27 20.00 41.15 3.83
C THR A 27 19.18 42.38 3.45
N ARG A 28 19.80 43.58 3.49
CA ARG A 28 19.18 44.88 3.17
C ARG A 28 19.00 45.03 1.65
N ARG A 29 17.84 45.52 1.19
CA ARG A 29 17.68 46.10 -0.17
C ARG A 29 16.93 47.42 -0.11
N THR A 30 17.45 48.41 -0.83
CA THR A 30 16.90 49.77 -0.95
C THR A 30 16.20 49.92 -2.30
N ILE A 31 15.01 50.53 -2.34
CA ILE A 31 14.29 50.83 -3.59
C ILE A 31 14.15 52.36 -3.71
N THR A 32 14.54 52.92 -4.85
CA THR A 32 14.36 54.34 -5.21
C THR A 32 13.10 54.55 -6.08
N PRO A 33 12.33 55.64 -5.89
CA PRO A 33 11.15 55.94 -6.70
C PRO A 33 11.48 56.85 -7.89
N ASN A 34 10.78 56.66 -9.03
CA ASN A 34 10.73 57.68 -10.08
C ASN A 34 9.32 57.88 -10.63
N GLN A 35 9.07 59.11 -11.08
CA GLN A 35 7.78 59.81 -11.24
C GLN A 35 7.10 59.62 -12.62
N GLY A 36 5.77 59.89 -12.68
CA GLY A 36 5.09 60.33 -13.91
C GLY A 36 3.61 59.93 -14.03
N VAL A 37 2.71 60.91 -14.15
CA VAL A 37 1.22 60.82 -14.05
C VAL A 37 0.55 60.82 -15.43
N SER A 38 -0.51 60.02 -15.65
CA SER A 38 -1.78 60.48 -16.27
C SER A 38 -2.90 59.42 -16.26
N GLN A 39 -4.05 59.88 -15.72
CA GLN A 39 -5.42 59.38 -15.60
C GLN A 39 -5.94 58.34 -16.62
N ASP A 40 -6.52 57.23 -16.14
CA ASP A 40 -7.96 56.95 -16.30
C ASP A 40 -8.44 55.70 -15.50
N ASN A 41 -9.67 55.84 -14.98
CA ASN A 41 -10.54 54.94 -14.22
C ASN A 41 -10.30 53.42 -14.19
N ARG A 42 -10.14 52.84 -12.98
CA ARG A 42 -11.12 51.91 -12.34
C ARG A 42 -10.69 51.50 -10.91
N VAL A 43 -11.68 51.46 -10.03
CA VAL A 43 -11.62 51.13 -8.60
C VAL A 43 -11.90 49.64 -8.41
N LEU A 44 -10.95 48.98 -7.74
CA LEU A 44 -11.03 47.85 -6.79
C LEU A 44 -11.62 46.49 -7.23
N GLU A 45 -10.83 45.42 -7.06
CA GLU A 45 -11.06 44.42 -6.00
C GLU A 45 -9.82 43.54 -5.79
N ASN A 46 -9.57 43.23 -4.51
CA ASN A 46 -8.42 42.49 -3.99
C ASN A 46 -8.62 40.99 -4.15
N GLU A 47 -7.54 40.23 -4.39
CA GLU A 47 -7.35 38.89 -3.83
C GLU A 47 -5.88 38.45 -4.00
N GLU A 48 -5.05 38.78 -3.00
CA GLU A 48 -3.73 38.16 -2.82
C GLU A 48 -3.91 36.75 -2.26
N SER A 49 -3.94 35.74 -3.13
CA SER A 49 -3.70 34.36 -2.73
C SER A 49 -2.20 34.13 -2.59
N GLN A 50 -1.77 33.92 -1.34
CA GLN A 50 -0.43 33.51 -0.92
C GLN A 50 0.12 32.40 -1.83
N GLY A 51 1.18 32.73 -2.58
CA GLY A 51 1.92 31.76 -3.38
C GLY A 51 2.72 30.84 -2.47
N VAL A 52 2.36 29.55 -2.46
CA VAL A 52 3.23 28.49 -1.96
C VAL A 52 4.50 28.49 -2.80
N ILE A 53 5.66 28.71 -2.17
CA ILE A 53 6.97 28.59 -2.81
C ILE A 53 7.18 27.11 -3.12
N VAL A 54 6.96 26.72 -4.37
CA VAL A 54 7.39 25.42 -4.88
C VAL A 54 8.89 25.51 -5.08
N GLU A 55 9.67 24.88 -4.20
CA GLU A 55 11.10 24.67 -4.43
C GLU A 55 11.29 24.07 -5.84
N SER A 56 12.19 24.67 -6.59
CA SER A 56 12.48 24.33 -7.99
C SER A 56 12.69 22.82 -8.14
N LEU A 57 11.76 22.17 -8.83
CA LEU A 57 11.86 20.77 -9.20
C LEU A 57 13.06 20.63 -10.16
N ASP A 58 14.16 20.04 -9.68
CA ASP A 58 15.31 19.68 -10.52
C ASP A 58 14.82 18.73 -11.63
N PRO A 59 14.88 19.12 -12.92
CA PRO A 59 14.40 18.29 -14.03
C PRO A 59 15.18 16.97 -14.20
N ASN A 60 16.33 16.83 -13.53
CA ASN A 60 17.13 15.61 -13.49
C ASN A 60 16.81 14.72 -12.29
N LYS A 61 16.08 15.24 -11.30
CA LYS A 61 15.34 14.40 -10.35
C LYS A 61 14.00 14.09 -11.01
N PHE A 62 13.36 12.97 -10.69
CA PHE A 62 12.05 12.60 -11.25
C PHE A 62 10.96 13.01 -10.26
N PRO A 63 10.61 14.31 -10.16
CA PRO A 63 9.68 14.83 -9.15
C PRO A 63 8.28 14.25 -9.32
N ILE A 64 7.84 13.97 -10.55
CA ILE A 64 6.49 13.45 -10.77
C ILE A 64 6.41 12.00 -10.32
N ILE A 65 7.43 11.18 -10.61
CA ILE A 65 7.51 9.84 -10.03
C ILE A 65 7.49 9.93 -8.50
N THR A 66 8.37 10.74 -7.91
CA THR A 66 8.50 10.87 -6.46
C THR A 66 7.20 11.35 -5.77
N ASN A 67 6.46 12.26 -6.40
CA ASN A 67 5.25 12.85 -5.81
C ASN A 67 3.99 12.00 -5.99
N TYR A 68 3.95 11.12 -6.99
CA TYR A 68 2.73 10.39 -7.36
C TYR A 68 2.90 8.86 -7.38
N CYS A 69 4.10 8.36 -7.12
CA CYS A 69 4.38 6.95 -6.94
C CYS A 69 4.95 6.68 -5.53
N GLU A 70 4.73 5.46 -5.04
CA GLU A 70 5.39 4.93 -3.86
C GLU A 70 6.55 4.03 -4.32
N ASP A 71 7.79 4.37 -3.96
CA ASP A 71 8.95 3.51 -4.24
C ASP A 71 8.95 2.31 -3.26
N LEU A 72 8.47 1.17 -3.76
CA LEU A 72 8.45 -0.08 -3.00
C LEU A 72 9.86 -0.57 -2.66
N THR A 73 10.88 -0.18 -3.41
CA THR A 73 12.29 -0.51 -3.12
C THR A 73 12.94 0.42 -2.11
N ALA A 74 12.31 1.53 -1.74
CA ALA A 74 12.73 2.38 -0.62
C ALA A 74 11.96 2.08 0.68
N LYS A 75 10.86 1.33 0.61
CA LYS A 75 10.01 0.97 1.74
C LYS A 75 10.74 0.12 2.78
N GLU A 76 10.50 0.38 4.06
CA GLU A 76 11.01 -0.47 5.14
C GLU A 76 10.18 -1.76 5.25
N TYR A 77 10.86 -2.90 5.19
CA TYR A 77 10.25 -4.22 5.36
C TYR A 77 10.76 -4.88 6.64
N VAL A 78 9.88 -4.94 7.66
CA VAL A 78 10.16 -5.62 8.93
C VAL A 78 10.38 -7.13 8.72
N THR A 79 9.65 -7.73 7.78
CA THR A 79 9.72 -9.15 7.42
C THR A 79 9.61 -9.30 5.90
N ASN A 80 9.98 -10.47 5.38
CA ASN A 80 9.77 -10.79 3.96
C ASN A 80 8.26 -10.75 3.65
N PRO A 81 7.78 -9.86 2.78
CA PRO A 81 6.35 -9.73 2.48
C PRO A 81 5.80 -10.88 1.63
N ALA A 82 6.65 -11.65 0.95
CA ALA A 82 6.25 -12.69 0.01
C ALA A 82 6.73 -14.09 0.42
N ILE A 83 6.36 -14.51 1.64
CA ILE A 83 6.66 -15.85 2.14
C ILE A 83 5.88 -16.90 1.33
N ALA A 84 6.53 -18.01 0.99
CA ALA A 84 5.95 -19.12 0.22
C ALA A 84 5.43 -18.70 -1.18
N ARG A 85 6.15 -17.80 -1.85
CA ARG A 85 5.84 -17.24 -3.19
C ARG A 85 7.04 -17.27 -4.15
N GLU A 86 7.99 -18.16 -3.91
CA GLU A 86 9.27 -18.22 -4.63
C GLU A 86 9.09 -18.47 -6.13
N ASP A 87 8.11 -19.30 -6.51
CA ASP A 87 7.85 -19.64 -7.91
C ASP A 87 7.25 -18.47 -8.69
N GLU A 88 6.27 -17.75 -8.11
CA GLU A 88 5.69 -16.57 -8.73
C GLU A 88 6.71 -15.43 -8.84
N ILE A 89 7.52 -15.21 -7.79
CA ILE A 89 8.63 -14.25 -7.83
C ILE A 89 9.62 -14.60 -8.94
N LYS A 90 10.04 -15.86 -9.02
CA LYS A 90 10.98 -16.32 -10.05
C LYS A 90 10.42 -16.13 -11.46
N LYS A 91 9.17 -16.54 -11.70
CA LYS A 91 8.48 -16.34 -12.99
C LYS A 91 8.39 -14.85 -13.35
N THR A 92 8.04 -14.01 -12.38
CA THR A 92 7.93 -12.55 -12.58
C THR A 92 9.28 -11.94 -12.95
N MET A 93 10.35 -12.29 -12.24
CA MET A 93 11.70 -11.84 -12.59
C MET A 93 12.14 -12.29 -13.98
N LEU A 94 11.84 -13.54 -14.37
CA LEU A 94 12.18 -14.04 -15.72
C LEU A 94 11.45 -13.26 -16.83
N VAL A 95 10.17 -12.94 -16.64
CA VAL A 95 9.43 -12.08 -17.56
C VAL A 95 10.06 -10.69 -17.61
N LEU A 96 10.39 -10.10 -16.46
CA LEU A 96 11.02 -8.78 -16.41
C LEU A 96 12.41 -8.72 -17.06
N LEU A 97 13.13 -9.83 -17.11
CA LEU A 97 14.42 -9.91 -17.81
C LEU A 97 14.28 -9.98 -19.33
N THR A 98 13.08 -10.29 -19.85
CA THR A 98 12.81 -10.29 -21.28
C THR A 98 12.60 -8.84 -21.74
N PRO A 99 13.41 -8.27 -22.67
CA PRO A 99 13.50 -6.83 -22.92
C PRO A 99 12.15 -6.10 -23.00
N ASP A 100 11.29 -6.51 -23.94
CA ASP A 100 10.04 -5.81 -24.24
C ASP A 100 8.81 -6.39 -23.52
N LYS A 101 9.01 -7.20 -22.48
CA LYS A 101 7.92 -7.87 -21.76
C LYS A 101 7.69 -7.32 -20.37
N SER A 102 6.44 -7.09 -20.05
CA SER A 102 5.95 -6.73 -18.72
C SER A 102 5.24 -7.93 -18.11
N ALA A 103 5.17 -8.00 -16.78
CA ALA A 103 4.50 -9.11 -16.09
C ALA A 103 3.06 -8.75 -15.75
N LEU A 104 2.15 -9.73 -15.84
CA LEU A 104 0.76 -9.59 -15.42
C LEU A 104 0.39 -10.69 -14.42
N LEU A 105 0.29 -10.33 -13.15
CA LEU A 105 -0.13 -11.20 -12.06
C LEU A 105 -1.67 -11.32 -12.06
N ILE A 106 -2.17 -12.55 -12.22
CA ILE A 106 -3.62 -12.82 -12.33
C ILE A 106 -4.00 -13.86 -11.28
N GLY A 107 -5.02 -13.54 -10.47
CA GLY A 107 -5.58 -14.48 -9.51
C GLY A 107 -6.65 -13.83 -8.64
N LYS A 108 -7.36 -14.62 -7.83
CA LYS A 108 -8.46 -14.15 -6.96
C LYS A 108 -8.05 -12.95 -6.07
N ALA A 109 -9.02 -12.16 -5.62
CA ALA A 109 -8.78 -11.11 -4.63
C ALA A 109 -8.31 -11.71 -3.29
N GLY A 110 -7.46 -11.00 -2.54
CA GLY A 110 -6.97 -11.44 -1.23
C GLY A 110 -5.82 -12.46 -1.23
N ILE A 111 -5.39 -12.98 -2.38
CA ILE A 111 -4.32 -14.02 -2.40
C ILE A 111 -2.89 -13.48 -2.26
N GLY A 112 -2.69 -12.16 -2.25
CA GLY A 112 -1.37 -11.54 -2.07
C GLY A 112 -0.59 -11.26 -3.36
N LYS A 113 -1.24 -10.73 -4.41
CA LYS A 113 -0.56 -10.30 -5.65
C LYS A 113 0.41 -9.13 -5.40
N THR A 114 -0.03 -8.11 -4.66
CA THR A 114 0.79 -6.97 -4.22
C THR A 114 2.01 -7.45 -3.41
N ALA A 115 1.80 -8.44 -2.53
CA ALA A 115 2.85 -9.00 -1.70
C ALA A 115 3.98 -9.63 -2.54
N ILE A 116 3.67 -10.29 -3.67
CA ILE A 116 4.69 -10.81 -4.61
C ILE A 116 5.58 -9.68 -5.13
N VAL A 117 4.99 -8.54 -5.50
CA VAL A 117 5.74 -7.38 -6.01
C VAL A 117 6.59 -6.74 -4.92
N GLU A 118 6.04 -6.56 -3.73
CA GLU A 118 6.80 -6.13 -2.54
C GLU A 118 7.92 -7.12 -2.21
N GLY A 119 7.74 -8.42 -2.45
CA GLY A 119 8.77 -9.45 -2.28
C GLY A 119 9.92 -9.33 -3.27
N ILE A 120 9.63 -8.93 -4.50
CA ILE A 120 10.66 -8.60 -5.49
C ILE A 120 11.41 -7.35 -5.04
N ALA A 121 10.70 -6.30 -4.60
CA ALA A 121 11.31 -5.07 -4.10
C ALA A 121 12.25 -5.35 -2.90
N TYR A 122 11.77 -6.12 -1.93
CA TYR A 122 12.54 -6.61 -0.78
C TYR A 122 13.82 -7.35 -1.20
N LYS A 123 13.73 -8.22 -2.22
CA LYS A 123 14.91 -8.93 -2.74
C LYS A 123 15.88 -7.98 -3.45
N ILE A 124 15.39 -6.98 -4.19
CA ILE A 124 16.24 -5.98 -4.84
C ILE A 124 17.04 -5.19 -3.80
N GLN A 125 16.40 -4.71 -2.73
CA GLN A 125 17.05 -3.99 -1.62
C GLN A 125 18.24 -4.77 -1.03
N ARG A 126 18.10 -6.09 -0.95
CA ARG A 126 19.11 -6.99 -0.36
C ARG A 126 20.15 -7.47 -1.37
N GLY A 127 19.97 -7.16 -2.65
CA GLY A 127 20.80 -7.69 -3.73
C GLY A 127 20.54 -9.17 -4.04
N ASP A 128 19.47 -9.76 -3.52
CA ASP A 128 19.03 -11.15 -3.66
C ASP A 128 18.26 -11.38 -4.97
N VAL A 129 18.75 -10.77 -6.05
CA VAL A 129 18.19 -10.84 -7.41
C VAL A 129 19.30 -11.06 -8.44
N PRO A 130 18.99 -11.56 -9.66
CA PRO A 130 19.95 -11.60 -10.75
C PRO A 130 20.62 -10.23 -10.98
N ASN A 131 21.90 -10.22 -11.38
CA ASN A 131 22.65 -8.97 -11.57
C ASN A 131 21.95 -7.98 -12.51
N ALA A 132 21.21 -8.48 -13.50
CA ALA A 132 20.44 -7.66 -14.42
C ALA A 132 19.27 -6.90 -13.78
N LEU A 133 18.78 -7.30 -12.60
CA LEU A 133 17.74 -6.59 -11.84
C LEU A 133 18.31 -5.77 -10.67
N LYS A 134 19.63 -5.74 -10.45
CA LYS A 134 20.22 -4.97 -9.36
C LYS A 134 20.12 -3.46 -9.60
N GLY A 135 19.68 -2.75 -8.56
CA GLY A 135 19.47 -1.31 -8.56
C GLY A 135 18.28 -0.88 -9.41
N TYR A 136 17.32 -1.78 -9.64
CA TYR A 136 16.02 -1.39 -10.16
C TYR A 136 15.14 -0.79 -9.05
N HIS A 137 14.32 0.19 -9.40
CA HIS A 137 13.28 0.75 -8.54
C HIS A 137 11.92 0.24 -8.98
N ILE A 138 11.03 -0.05 -8.02
CA ILE A 138 9.65 -0.47 -8.29
C ILE A 138 8.72 0.62 -7.79
N GLU A 139 8.14 1.36 -8.73
CA GLU A 139 7.31 2.53 -8.48
C GLU A 139 5.84 2.13 -8.55
N LYS A 140 5.16 2.10 -7.41
CA LYS A 140 3.71 1.83 -7.37
C LYS A 140 2.95 3.11 -7.67
N ILE A 141 2.17 3.11 -8.75
CA ILE A 141 1.32 4.24 -9.11
C ILE A 141 0.16 4.41 -8.12
N ASN A 142 -0.07 5.64 -7.66
CA ASN A 142 -1.27 5.97 -6.90
C ASN A 142 -2.33 6.58 -7.83
N SER A 143 -3.19 5.74 -8.40
CA SER A 143 -4.17 6.11 -9.43
C SER A 143 -5.17 7.20 -8.99
N SER A 144 -5.49 7.30 -7.70
CA SER A 144 -6.42 8.32 -7.18
C SER A 144 -5.81 9.72 -7.13
N SER A 145 -4.49 9.81 -6.98
CA SER A 145 -3.74 11.08 -6.92
C SER A 145 -3.39 11.68 -8.28
N MET A 146 -3.55 10.90 -9.36
CA MET A 146 -3.09 11.25 -10.71
C MET A 146 -4.05 12.17 -11.50
N LEU A 147 -5.16 12.57 -10.89
CA LEU A 147 -6.15 13.44 -11.49
C LEU A 147 -5.71 14.90 -11.42
N GLY A 148 -5.41 15.51 -12.58
CA GLY A 148 -5.22 16.95 -12.65
C GLY A 148 -4.29 17.43 -13.75
N SER A 149 -4.06 18.74 -13.75
CA SER A 149 -3.11 19.43 -14.63
C SER A 149 -2.24 20.36 -13.80
N MET A 150 -0.96 20.48 -14.16
CA MET A 150 -0.06 21.46 -13.57
C MET A 150 0.47 22.41 -14.63
N THR A 151 0.82 23.64 -14.23
CA THR A 151 1.42 24.61 -15.14
C THR A 151 2.93 24.42 -15.16
N VAL A 152 3.46 23.92 -16.26
CA VAL A 152 4.90 23.78 -16.52
C VAL A 152 5.29 24.79 -17.59
N ASN A 153 6.22 25.71 -17.29
CA ASN A 153 6.68 26.74 -18.22
C ASN A 153 5.54 27.56 -18.85
N GLY A 154 4.51 27.89 -18.07
CA GLY A 154 3.35 28.66 -18.53
C GLY A 154 2.33 27.87 -19.37
N LYS A 155 2.54 26.56 -19.58
CA LYS A 155 1.58 25.67 -20.24
C LYS A 155 0.94 24.73 -19.24
N LYS A 156 -0.38 24.55 -19.32
CA LYS A 156 -1.05 23.48 -18.57
C LYS A 156 -0.71 22.14 -19.20
N GLU A 157 -0.10 21.26 -18.42
CA GLU A 157 0.20 19.88 -18.80
C GLU A 157 -0.53 18.91 -17.86
N SER A 158 -1.01 17.80 -18.43
CA SER A 158 -1.56 16.70 -17.63
C SER A 158 -0.45 16.07 -16.80
N VAL A 159 -0.72 15.85 -15.51
CA VAL A 159 0.20 15.17 -14.59
C VAL A 159 0.60 13.80 -15.16
N THR A 160 -0.35 13.10 -15.79
CA THR A 160 -0.08 11.78 -16.38
C THR A 160 0.90 11.86 -17.53
N ASN A 161 0.81 12.87 -18.40
CA ASN A 161 1.75 13.06 -19.51
C ASN A 161 3.18 13.28 -18.98
N LEU A 162 3.31 14.10 -17.94
CA LEU A 162 4.59 14.33 -17.28
C LEU A 162 5.14 13.06 -16.63
N LEU A 163 4.30 12.28 -15.94
CA LEU A 163 4.70 11.00 -15.37
C LEU A 163 5.23 10.05 -16.45
N VAL A 164 4.49 9.89 -17.55
CA VAL A 164 4.92 9.02 -18.66
C VAL A 164 6.24 9.50 -19.26
N ALA A 165 6.44 10.81 -19.40
CA ALA A 165 7.69 11.37 -19.89
C ALA A 165 8.87 11.13 -18.94
N GLU A 166 8.64 11.13 -17.63
CA GLU A 166 9.64 10.75 -16.62
C GLU A 166 9.92 9.25 -16.64
N LEU A 167 8.90 8.39 -16.57
CA LEU A 167 9.04 6.93 -16.57
C LEU A 167 9.82 6.40 -17.78
N LYS A 168 9.65 7.02 -18.95
CA LYS A 168 10.39 6.66 -20.17
C LYS A 168 11.89 6.96 -20.10
N ARG A 169 12.28 7.95 -19.29
CA ARG A 169 13.68 8.39 -19.13
C ARG A 169 14.31 7.83 -17.86
N ALA A 170 13.49 7.37 -16.91
CA ALA A 170 13.92 6.82 -15.64
C ALA A 170 14.69 5.51 -15.86
N PRO A 171 16.00 5.48 -15.58
CA PRO A 171 16.79 4.27 -15.77
C PRO A 171 16.44 3.25 -14.69
N LYS A 172 16.37 1.98 -15.09
CA LYS A 172 16.11 0.87 -14.16
C LYS A 172 14.83 1.04 -13.32
N THR A 173 13.75 1.53 -13.92
CA THR A 173 12.47 1.69 -13.23
C THR A 173 11.46 0.65 -13.74
N ILE A 174 10.69 0.06 -12.82
CA ILE A 174 9.54 -0.79 -13.10
C ILE A 174 8.31 -0.14 -12.49
N LEU A 175 7.29 0.11 -13.32
CA LEU A 175 6.01 0.61 -12.86
C LEU A 175 5.14 -0.54 -12.33
N PHE A 176 4.62 -0.42 -11.12
CA PHE A 176 3.65 -1.37 -10.57
C PHE A 176 2.23 -0.79 -10.57
N ILE A 177 1.27 -1.58 -11.08
CA ILE A 177 -0.14 -1.21 -11.24
C ILE A 177 -1.01 -2.34 -10.65
N ASP A 178 -1.54 -2.18 -9.43
CA ASP A 178 -2.23 -3.26 -8.68
C ASP A 178 -3.60 -3.65 -9.27
N GLU A 179 -4.28 -2.69 -9.90
CA GLU A 179 -5.59 -2.87 -10.52
C GLU A 179 -5.50 -2.46 -11.99
N VAL A 180 -4.65 -3.15 -12.76
CA VAL A 180 -4.34 -2.74 -14.14
C VAL A 180 -5.56 -2.73 -15.06
N HIS A 181 -6.61 -3.48 -14.71
CA HIS A 181 -7.88 -3.46 -15.42
C HIS A 181 -8.55 -2.08 -15.43
N THR A 182 -8.31 -1.23 -14.42
CA THR A 182 -8.84 0.15 -14.38
C THR A 182 -8.30 1.00 -15.54
N LEU A 183 -7.12 0.67 -16.06
CA LEU A 183 -6.51 1.33 -17.22
C LEU A 183 -7.03 0.77 -18.56
N ILE A 184 -7.51 -0.47 -18.58
CA ILE A 184 -7.89 -1.18 -19.83
C ILE A 184 -9.40 -1.18 -20.04
N GLY A 185 -10.17 -1.37 -18.97
CA GLY A 185 -11.62 -1.54 -18.98
C GLY A 185 -12.41 -0.25 -19.20
N GLY A 186 -11.78 0.92 -19.12
CA GLY A 186 -12.42 2.20 -19.45
C GLY A 186 -13.73 2.43 -18.70
N SER A 187 -13.76 2.14 -17.40
CA SER A 187 -14.92 2.43 -16.56
C SER A 187 -15.27 3.92 -16.67
N LYS A 188 -16.56 4.26 -16.66
CA LYS A 188 -17.05 5.65 -16.51
C LYS A 188 -16.48 6.36 -15.27
N ASP A 189 -15.94 5.59 -14.32
CA ASP A 189 -15.42 6.03 -13.02
C ASP A 189 -13.89 6.08 -12.92
N GLY A 190 -13.15 5.71 -13.98
CA GLY A 190 -11.70 5.89 -14.03
C GLY A 190 -11.30 7.29 -14.50
N PRO A 191 -10.14 7.84 -14.11
CA PRO A 191 -9.58 9.01 -14.76
C PRO A 191 -9.44 8.74 -16.26
N MET A 192 -10.37 9.23 -17.09
CA MET A 192 -10.34 9.02 -18.54
C MET A 192 -8.98 9.38 -19.16
N ASP A 193 -8.25 10.31 -18.54
CA ASP A 193 -6.94 10.76 -19.00
C ASP A 193 -5.81 9.76 -18.70
N LEU A 194 -5.86 9.05 -17.56
CA LEU A 194 -4.77 8.15 -17.14
C LEU A 194 -4.64 6.94 -18.08
N ALA A 195 -5.76 6.28 -18.36
CA ALA A 195 -5.83 5.14 -19.27
C ALA A 195 -5.35 5.50 -20.68
N ASN A 196 -5.85 6.62 -21.22
CA ASN A 196 -5.55 7.06 -22.59
C ASN A 196 -4.08 7.42 -22.79
N ILE A 197 -3.40 7.93 -21.77
CA ILE A 197 -2.00 8.36 -21.86
C ILE A 197 -1.03 7.23 -21.55
N LEU A 198 -1.30 6.43 -20.50
CA LEU A 198 -0.37 5.41 -20.03
C LEU A 198 -0.40 4.15 -20.91
N LYS A 199 -1.58 3.74 -21.38
CA LYS A 199 -1.76 2.52 -22.18
C LYS A 199 -0.90 2.50 -23.47
N PRO A 200 -0.84 3.56 -24.29
CA PRO A 200 0.04 3.55 -25.47
C PRO A 200 1.53 3.35 -25.14
N ALA A 201 2.01 3.87 -24.00
CA ALA A 201 3.40 3.66 -23.57
C ALA A 201 3.65 2.20 -23.17
N LEU A 202 2.67 1.57 -22.52
CA LEU A 202 2.71 0.16 -22.16
C LEU A 202 2.64 -0.75 -23.40
N ASP A 203 1.74 -0.48 -24.35
CA ASP A 203 1.58 -1.27 -25.59
C ASP A 203 2.82 -1.24 -26.49
N ARG A 204 3.54 -0.11 -26.47
CA ARG A 204 4.82 0.03 -27.19
C ARG A 204 5.96 -0.69 -26.49
N GLY A 205 5.90 -0.86 -25.17
CA GLY A 205 6.99 -1.37 -24.35
C GLY A 205 7.98 -0.27 -23.93
N ASP A 206 7.59 1.00 -24.02
CA ASP A 206 8.42 2.14 -23.63
C ASP A 206 8.66 2.17 -22.11
N ILE A 207 7.78 1.52 -21.34
CA ILE A 207 7.81 1.47 -19.88
C ILE A 207 7.72 0.00 -19.45
N LYS A 208 8.67 -0.42 -18.61
CA LYS A 208 8.65 -1.73 -17.97
C LYS A 208 7.64 -1.74 -16.83
N ALA A 209 6.79 -2.75 -16.77
CA ALA A 209 5.73 -2.78 -15.76
C ALA A 209 5.47 -4.17 -15.17
N ILE A 210 4.85 -4.16 -13.99
CA ILE A 210 4.13 -5.27 -13.39
C ILE A 210 2.68 -4.81 -13.19
N GLY A 211 1.74 -5.49 -13.85
CA GLY A 211 0.32 -5.33 -13.59
C GLY A 211 -0.18 -6.42 -12.66
N ALA A 212 -1.15 -6.11 -11.81
CA ALA A 212 -1.96 -7.10 -11.11
C ALA A 212 -3.45 -6.87 -11.39
N THR A 213 -4.24 -7.94 -11.34
CA THR A 213 -5.70 -7.89 -11.54
C THR A 213 -6.34 -9.17 -11.03
N THR A 214 -7.64 -9.15 -10.77
CA THR A 214 -8.39 -10.37 -10.50
C THR A 214 -8.63 -11.19 -11.77
N THR A 215 -8.84 -12.50 -11.62
CA THR A 215 -9.19 -13.36 -12.75
C THR A 215 -10.45 -12.88 -13.48
N ILE A 216 -11.45 -12.41 -12.72
CA ILE A 216 -12.73 -11.92 -13.25
C ILE A 216 -12.52 -10.66 -14.10
N GLU A 217 -11.77 -9.68 -13.59
CA GLU A 217 -11.44 -8.46 -14.32
C GLU A 217 -10.60 -8.74 -15.56
N TYR A 218 -9.64 -9.67 -15.47
CA TYR A 218 -8.83 -10.08 -16.60
C TYR A 218 -9.70 -10.61 -17.75
N GLU A 219 -10.61 -11.54 -17.45
CA GLU A 219 -11.52 -12.14 -18.43
C GLU A 219 -12.52 -11.12 -18.99
N THR A 220 -12.95 -10.17 -18.15
CA THR A 220 -13.94 -9.16 -18.54
C THR A 220 -13.33 -8.07 -19.43
N TYR A 221 -12.17 -7.55 -19.04
CA TYR A 221 -11.60 -6.32 -19.61
C TYR A 221 -10.31 -6.54 -20.40
N ILE A 222 -9.36 -7.32 -19.89
CA ILE A 222 -7.99 -7.36 -20.42
C ILE A 222 -7.84 -8.36 -21.56
N VAL A 223 -8.50 -9.52 -21.48
CA VAL A 223 -8.33 -10.61 -22.46
C VAL A 223 -8.67 -10.20 -23.90
N ARG A 224 -9.49 -9.15 -24.06
CA ARG A 224 -9.94 -8.61 -25.35
C ARG A 224 -8.90 -7.69 -25.99
N ASP A 225 -7.92 -7.21 -25.24
CA ASP A 225 -6.90 -6.28 -25.72
C ASP A 225 -5.64 -7.01 -26.21
N ARG A 226 -5.59 -7.28 -27.51
CA ARG A 226 -4.45 -7.97 -28.13
C ARG A 226 -3.16 -7.15 -28.10
N ALA A 227 -3.24 -5.81 -28.13
CA ALA A 227 -2.05 -4.96 -28.14
C ALA A 227 -1.35 -5.01 -26.79
N PHE A 228 -2.14 -4.90 -25.72
CA PHE A 228 -1.67 -5.00 -24.34
C PHE A 228 -1.08 -6.38 -24.06
N LEU A 229 -1.80 -7.45 -24.39
CA LEU A 229 -1.34 -8.83 -24.16
C LEU A 229 -0.08 -9.21 -24.93
N ARG A 230 0.26 -8.50 -26.02
CA ARG A 230 1.53 -8.73 -26.72
C ARG A 230 2.73 -8.32 -25.87
N ARG A 231 2.56 -7.36 -24.96
CA ARG A 231 3.60 -6.86 -24.06
C ARG A 231 3.55 -7.47 -22.68
N PHE A 232 2.38 -7.91 -22.22
CA PHE A 232 2.22 -8.49 -20.89
C PHE A 232 2.16 -10.02 -20.92
N ASP A 233 3.12 -10.67 -20.29
CA ASP A 233 3.09 -12.11 -20.09
C ASP A 233 2.35 -12.46 -18.79
N ARG A 234 1.38 -13.38 -18.91
CA ARG A 234 0.52 -13.82 -17.81
C ARG A 234 1.29 -14.70 -16.83
N ILE A 235 1.11 -14.41 -15.55
CA ILE A 235 1.57 -15.21 -14.42
C ILE A 235 0.36 -15.49 -13.54
N GLU A 236 -0.04 -16.75 -13.50
CA GLU A 236 -1.13 -17.18 -12.61
C GLU A 236 -0.63 -17.24 -11.17
N VAL A 237 -1.38 -16.60 -10.29
CA VAL A 237 -1.18 -16.62 -8.85
C VAL A 237 -2.32 -17.41 -8.24
N LEU A 238 -1.98 -18.50 -7.57
CA LEU A 238 -2.94 -19.38 -6.92
C LEU A 238 -3.11 -19.00 -5.45
N GLU A 239 -4.25 -19.40 -4.90
CA GLU A 239 -4.44 -19.39 -3.45
C GLU A 239 -3.41 -20.33 -2.80
N PRO A 240 -2.72 -19.90 -1.72
CA PRO A 240 -1.72 -20.74 -1.07
C PRO A 240 -2.37 -21.96 -0.41
N SER A 241 -1.60 -23.05 -0.30
CA SER A 241 -2.02 -24.24 0.45
C SER A 241 -2.13 -23.94 1.94
N ARG A 242 -2.79 -24.83 2.70
CA ARG A 242 -2.84 -24.79 4.16
C ARG A 242 -1.46 -24.56 4.79
N ASP A 243 -0.47 -25.38 4.41
CA ASP A 243 0.87 -25.33 4.99
C ASP A 243 1.62 -24.04 4.60
N ALA A 244 1.43 -23.58 3.37
CA ALA A 244 1.97 -22.29 2.93
C ALA A 244 1.33 -21.12 3.71
N THR A 245 0.01 -21.16 3.94
CA THR A 245 -0.70 -20.16 4.76
C THR A 245 -0.20 -20.13 6.19
N ILE A 246 0.09 -21.29 6.80
CA ILE A 246 0.70 -21.36 8.13
C ILE A 246 2.07 -20.67 8.13
N GLN A 247 2.93 -20.94 7.14
CA GLN A 247 4.23 -20.28 7.01
C GLN A 247 4.11 -18.77 6.85
N ILE A 248 3.16 -18.32 6.01
CA ILE A 248 2.85 -16.90 5.80
C ILE A 248 2.45 -16.24 7.12
N LEU A 249 1.50 -16.82 7.85
CA LEU A 249 1.03 -16.26 9.14
C LEU A 249 2.17 -16.21 10.15
N MET A 250 2.91 -17.30 10.32
CA MET A 250 4.05 -17.37 11.24
C MET A 250 5.12 -16.32 10.91
N GLY A 251 5.47 -16.16 9.63
CA GLY A 251 6.44 -15.15 9.21
C GLY A 251 5.91 -13.71 9.23
N THR A 252 4.59 -13.52 9.28
CA THR A 252 3.96 -12.19 9.39
C THR A 252 3.84 -11.72 10.83
N ILE A 253 3.83 -12.62 11.82
CA ILE A 253 3.74 -12.27 13.25
C ILE A 253 4.70 -11.13 13.64
N PRO A 254 6.02 -11.16 13.34
CA PRO A 254 6.93 -10.10 13.76
C PRO A 254 6.56 -8.71 13.20
N LYS A 255 5.93 -8.65 12.02
CA LYS A 255 5.40 -7.40 11.46
C LYS A 255 4.23 -6.88 12.28
N ILE A 256 3.30 -7.75 12.67
CA ILE A 256 2.16 -7.39 13.51
C ILE A 256 2.64 -6.96 14.90
N GLU A 257 3.61 -7.68 15.48
CA GLU A 257 4.22 -7.31 16.76
C GLU A 257 4.90 -5.94 16.70
N HIS A 258 5.62 -5.65 15.62
CA HIS A 258 6.26 -4.36 15.41
C HIS A 258 5.24 -3.22 15.33
N SER A 259 4.12 -3.43 14.62
CA SER A 259 3.07 -2.41 14.47
C SER A 259 2.20 -2.22 15.71
N THR A 260 1.93 -3.28 16.46
CA THR A 260 1.01 -3.24 17.61
C THR A 260 1.72 -3.09 18.96
N GLY A 261 3.02 -3.41 19.03
CA GLY A 261 3.76 -3.53 20.27
C GLY A 261 3.44 -4.79 21.08
N ILE A 262 2.42 -5.56 20.68
CA ILE A 262 1.99 -6.78 21.37
C ILE A 262 2.80 -7.97 20.86
N LYS A 263 3.18 -8.87 21.76
CA LYS A 263 3.91 -10.10 21.40
C LYS A 263 2.97 -11.27 21.18
N MET A 264 3.31 -12.15 20.24
CA MET A 264 2.69 -13.48 20.21
C MET A 264 3.20 -14.29 21.40
N ILE A 265 2.38 -15.26 21.85
CA ILE A 265 2.79 -16.22 22.87
C ILE A 265 4.20 -16.76 22.62
N LYS A 266 5.11 -16.62 23.60
CA LYS A 266 6.53 -17.00 23.46
C LYS A 266 6.77 -18.48 23.15
N ASN A 267 5.86 -19.34 23.58
CA ASN A 267 6.00 -20.78 23.33
C ASN A 267 5.69 -21.05 21.86
N HIS A 268 6.75 -21.33 21.08
CA HIS A 268 6.65 -21.56 19.64
C HIS A 268 5.68 -22.68 19.28
N TYR A 269 5.67 -23.79 20.03
CA TYR A 269 4.75 -24.90 19.78
C TYR A 269 3.29 -24.46 19.95
N ILE A 270 2.97 -23.73 21.02
CA ILE A 270 1.62 -23.21 21.24
C ILE A 270 1.25 -22.19 20.15
N ALA A 271 2.17 -21.28 19.79
CA ALA A 271 1.95 -20.31 18.72
C ALA A 271 1.63 -21.01 17.38
N THR A 272 2.36 -22.07 17.03
CA THR A 272 2.09 -22.87 15.83
C THR A 272 0.70 -23.52 15.91
N LEU A 273 0.33 -24.14 17.04
CA LEU A 273 -1.00 -24.74 17.18
C LEU A 273 -2.13 -23.72 17.03
N LEU A 274 -1.92 -22.49 17.53
CA LEU A 274 -2.88 -21.39 17.41
C LEU A 274 -3.02 -20.94 15.96
N VAL A 275 -1.90 -20.75 15.25
CA VAL A 275 -1.90 -20.39 13.83
C VAL A 275 -2.55 -21.48 12.98
N GLU A 276 -2.26 -22.76 13.24
CA GLU A 276 -2.94 -23.88 12.58
C GLU A 276 -4.45 -23.82 12.79
N SER A 277 -4.90 -23.57 14.02
CA SER A 277 -6.33 -23.45 14.32
C SER A 277 -6.99 -22.28 13.59
N ILE A 278 -6.29 -21.14 13.42
CA ILE A 278 -6.78 -20.03 12.60
C ILE A 278 -6.94 -20.47 11.14
N VAL A 279 -5.92 -21.12 10.58
CA VAL A 279 -5.95 -21.58 9.18
C VAL A 279 -7.07 -22.59 8.99
N ASP A 280 -7.18 -23.60 9.86
CA ASP A 280 -8.22 -24.63 9.79
C ASP A 280 -9.63 -24.05 9.88
N ALA A 281 -9.84 -23.08 10.79
CA ALA A 281 -11.11 -22.40 10.95
C ALA A 281 -11.51 -21.55 9.74
N THR A 282 -10.52 -21.13 8.94
CA THR A 282 -10.71 -20.26 7.77
C THR A 282 -10.59 -21.02 6.44
N SER A 283 -10.66 -22.35 6.47
CA SER A 283 -10.65 -23.21 5.27
C SER A 283 -11.80 -22.91 4.29
N GLU A 284 -11.61 -23.30 3.03
CA GLU A 284 -12.44 -22.86 1.90
C GLU A 284 -13.95 -23.06 2.08
N TYR A 285 -14.37 -24.15 2.72
CA TYR A 285 -15.79 -24.48 2.91
C TYR A 285 -16.41 -23.82 4.14
N LYS A 286 -15.61 -23.20 5.02
CA LYS A 286 -16.05 -22.57 6.27
C LYS A 286 -16.23 -21.06 6.15
N ARG A 287 -15.74 -20.47 5.06
CA ARG A 287 -15.69 -19.01 4.86
C ARG A 287 -16.90 -18.47 4.10
N VAL A 288 -17.33 -17.27 4.47
CA VAL A 288 -18.44 -16.55 3.82
C VAL A 288 -18.02 -16.10 2.43
N TYR A 289 -18.80 -16.48 1.41
CA TYR A 289 -18.54 -16.12 0.02
C TYR A 289 -18.75 -14.62 -0.25
N GLY A 290 -17.97 -14.03 -1.16
CA GLY A 290 -18.12 -12.63 -1.60
C GLY A 290 -17.26 -11.60 -0.87
N LEU A 291 -16.74 -11.88 0.34
CA LEU A 291 -15.96 -10.93 1.14
C LEU A 291 -14.44 -10.94 0.88
N SER A 292 -13.98 -11.30 -0.33
CA SER A 292 -12.53 -11.50 -0.60
C SER A 292 -11.83 -12.43 0.41
N ALA A 293 -12.55 -13.43 0.92
CA ALA A 293 -12.12 -14.30 2.02
C ALA A 293 -11.12 -15.41 1.60
N MET A 294 -10.21 -15.12 0.68
CA MET A 294 -9.20 -16.11 0.24
C MET A 294 -8.03 -16.19 1.23
N TYR A 295 -7.32 -17.30 1.25
CA TYR A 295 -6.00 -17.32 1.88
C TYR A 295 -5.02 -16.43 1.09
N PRO A 296 -4.07 -15.77 1.77
CA PRO A 296 -3.92 -15.74 3.22
C PRO A 296 -4.76 -14.65 3.92
N ASP A 297 -5.45 -13.79 3.18
CA ASP A 297 -6.15 -12.60 3.71
C ASP A 297 -7.16 -12.92 4.82
N VAL A 298 -8.00 -13.95 4.64
CA VAL A 298 -8.98 -14.33 5.66
C VAL A 298 -8.31 -14.77 6.98
N SER A 299 -7.23 -15.54 6.90
CA SER A 299 -6.50 -16.03 8.08
C SER A 299 -5.69 -14.91 8.73
N LEU A 300 -5.11 -14.00 7.95
CA LEU A 300 -4.43 -12.81 8.44
C LEU A 300 -5.38 -11.87 9.17
N SER A 301 -6.63 -11.74 8.69
CA SER A 301 -7.66 -10.96 9.38
C SER A 301 -7.97 -11.53 10.76
N VAL A 302 -8.15 -12.85 10.88
CA VAL A 302 -8.38 -13.51 12.19
C VAL A 302 -7.15 -13.39 13.10
N LEU A 303 -5.94 -13.61 12.57
CA LEU A 303 -4.70 -13.44 13.33
C LEU A 303 -4.59 -12.01 13.88
N SER A 304 -4.81 -11.01 13.03
CA SER A 304 -4.79 -9.60 13.44
C SER A 304 -5.86 -9.28 14.48
N GLY A 305 -7.05 -9.89 14.36
CA GLY A 305 -8.11 -9.81 15.38
C GLY A 305 -7.65 -10.30 16.75
N ALA A 306 -6.85 -11.37 16.82
CA ALA A 306 -6.30 -11.85 18.08
C ALA A 306 -5.35 -10.83 18.74
N PHE A 307 -4.51 -10.15 17.94
CA PHE A 307 -3.68 -9.05 18.44
C PHE A 307 -4.53 -7.88 18.93
N SER A 308 -5.60 -7.53 18.20
CA SER A 308 -6.54 -6.49 18.63
C SER A 308 -7.25 -6.84 19.94
N ASN A 309 -7.63 -8.10 20.14
CA ASN A 309 -8.25 -8.58 21.39
C ASN A 309 -7.29 -8.42 22.58
N ALA A 310 -6.04 -8.86 22.42
CA ALA A 310 -5.03 -8.72 23.47
C ALA A 310 -4.77 -7.24 23.80
N LEU A 311 -4.67 -6.40 22.77
CA LEU A 311 -4.47 -4.96 22.91
C LEU A 311 -5.66 -4.28 23.62
N PHE A 312 -6.89 -4.65 23.26
CA PHE A 312 -8.13 -4.13 23.87
C PHE A 312 -8.19 -4.45 25.37
N GLU A 313 -7.76 -5.65 25.75
CA GLU A 313 -7.65 -6.09 27.16
C GLU A 313 -6.41 -5.54 27.88
N ASN A 314 -5.68 -4.59 27.27
CA ASN A 314 -4.44 -4.00 27.79
C ASN A 314 -3.34 -5.03 28.11
N ARG A 315 -3.36 -6.19 27.46
CA ARG A 315 -2.33 -7.21 27.59
C ARG A 315 -1.17 -6.94 26.64
N GLN A 316 0.01 -7.43 27.03
CA GLN A 316 1.26 -7.29 26.27
C GLN A 316 1.57 -8.52 25.40
N GLU A 317 0.78 -9.58 25.53
CA GLU A 317 0.96 -10.85 24.85
C GLU A 317 -0.39 -11.43 24.42
N VAL A 318 -0.46 -11.89 23.17
CA VAL A 318 -1.58 -12.69 22.64
C VAL A 318 -1.52 -14.07 23.28
N ASP A 319 -2.63 -14.51 23.86
CA ASP A 319 -2.80 -15.82 24.47
C ASP A 319 -3.93 -16.62 23.78
N ILE A 320 -4.18 -17.83 24.26
CA ILE A 320 -5.15 -18.78 23.68
C ILE A 320 -6.56 -18.17 23.56
N ILE A 321 -6.99 -17.40 24.56
CA ILE A 321 -8.32 -16.75 24.57
C ILE A 321 -8.49 -15.72 23.46
N ASP A 322 -7.41 -15.05 23.03
CA ASP A 322 -7.48 -14.02 21.99
C ASP A 322 -7.76 -14.61 20.63
N VAL A 323 -7.04 -15.70 20.32
CA VAL A 323 -7.21 -16.45 19.08
C VAL A 323 -8.57 -17.13 19.06
N TYR A 324 -8.98 -17.71 20.20
CA TYR A 324 -10.31 -18.26 20.37
C TYR A 324 -11.40 -17.23 20.07
N THR A 325 -11.32 -16.07 20.71
CA THR A 325 -12.25 -14.95 20.52
C THR A 325 -12.23 -14.43 19.08
N ALA A 326 -11.05 -14.34 18.45
CA ALA A 326 -10.94 -13.88 17.06
C ALA A 326 -11.58 -14.86 16.07
N ILE A 327 -11.45 -16.18 16.29
CA ILE A 327 -12.17 -17.18 15.50
C ILE A 327 -13.68 -17.08 15.78
N ARG A 328 -14.04 -16.99 17.07
CA ARG A 328 -15.43 -16.85 17.50
C ARG A 328 -16.11 -15.65 16.89
N ASP A 329 -15.45 -14.52 16.68
CA ASP A 329 -16.08 -13.26 16.26
C ASP A 329 -15.86 -12.93 14.76
N SER A 330 -15.17 -13.80 14.02
CA SER A 330 -14.86 -13.54 12.62
C SER A 330 -16.09 -13.67 11.73
N LYS A 331 -16.62 -12.53 11.25
CA LYS A 331 -17.70 -12.45 10.25
C LYS A 331 -17.33 -13.05 8.88
N ARG A 332 -16.06 -13.39 8.67
CA ARG A 332 -15.58 -14.05 7.44
C ARG A 332 -15.74 -15.56 7.48
N ILE A 333 -16.16 -16.12 8.62
CA ILE A 333 -16.43 -17.55 8.83
C ILE A 333 -17.94 -17.70 9.07
N TYR A 334 -18.56 -18.71 8.47
CA TYR A 334 -19.99 -18.97 8.69
C TYR A 334 -20.28 -19.23 10.19
N PRO A 335 -21.42 -18.75 10.73
CA PRO A 335 -21.79 -18.95 12.13
C PRO A 335 -21.73 -20.42 12.59
N ASP A 336 -22.25 -21.35 11.79
CA ASP A 336 -22.23 -22.78 12.11
C ASP A 336 -20.79 -23.35 12.18
N SER A 337 -19.91 -22.84 11.34
CA SER A 337 -18.50 -23.18 11.31
C SER A 337 -17.79 -22.60 12.52
N ARG A 338 -18.07 -21.35 12.91
CA ARG A 338 -17.53 -20.73 14.14
C ARG A 338 -17.82 -21.57 15.38
N VAL A 339 -19.07 -22.04 15.54
CA VAL A 339 -19.49 -22.93 16.65
C VAL A 339 -18.65 -24.21 16.67
N LYS A 340 -18.58 -24.92 15.53
CA LYS A 340 -17.85 -26.19 15.40
C LYS A 340 -16.35 -26.01 15.68
N GLU A 341 -15.74 -24.97 15.13
CA GLU A 341 -14.31 -24.71 15.30
C GLU A 341 -13.99 -24.27 16.74
N CYS A 342 -14.86 -23.50 17.39
CA CYS A 342 -14.70 -23.17 18.81
C CYS A 342 -14.76 -24.42 19.69
N ALA A 343 -15.69 -25.35 19.44
CA ALA A 343 -15.74 -26.63 20.15
C ALA A 343 -14.45 -27.45 19.94
N ALA A 344 -14.01 -27.61 18.68
CA ALA A 344 -12.77 -28.32 18.36
C ALA A 344 -11.53 -27.65 18.97
N PHE A 345 -11.50 -26.32 19.03
CA PHE A 345 -10.44 -25.55 19.65
C PHE A 345 -10.38 -25.80 21.16
N ARG A 346 -11.53 -25.78 21.85
CA ARG A 346 -11.60 -26.10 23.29
C ARG A 346 -11.05 -27.49 23.57
N ASP A 347 -11.37 -28.48 22.76
CA ASP A 347 -10.84 -29.83 22.90
C ASP A 347 -9.32 -29.88 22.64
N LYS A 348 -8.84 -29.22 21.57
CA LYS A 348 -7.41 -29.16 21.21
C LYS A 348 -6.55 -28.52 22.32
N PHE A 349 -7.05 -27.47 22.97
CA PHE A 349 -6.31 -26.71 23.98
C PHE A 349 -6.66 -27.06 25.43
N LYS A 350 -7.59 -28.00 25.67
CA LYS A 350 -8.13 -28.33 27.00
C LYS A 350 -7.07 -28.41 28.10
N ARG A 351 -6.04 -29.25 27.90
CA ARG A 351 -4.98 -29.45 28.88
C ARG A 351 -4.16 -28.17 29.12
N ILE A 352 -3.86 -27.42 28.06
CA ILE A 352 -3.08 -26.19 28.15
C ILE A 352 -3.88 -25.11 28.89
N CYS A 353 -5.20 -25.05 28.65
CA CYS A 353 -6.11 -24.16 29.35
C CYS A 353 -6.23 -24.52 30.84
N GLU A 354 -6.36 -25.81 31.17
CA GLU A 354 -6.37 -26.30 32.57
C GLU A 354 -5.09 -25.91 33.31
N ASP A 355 -3.92 -26.16 32.71
CA ASP A 355 -2.62 -25.84 33.29
C ASP A 355 -2.41 -24.33 33.52
N ARG A 356 -3.06 -23.48 32.72
CA ARG A 356 -2.94 -22.01 32.76
C ARG A 356 -4.10 -21.30 33.45
N GLY A 357 -5.13 -22.03 33.89
CA GLY A 357 -6.34 -21.44 34.45
C GLY A 357 -7.16 -20.60 33.47
N ILE A 358 -7.07 -20.90 32.17
CA ILE A 358 -7.83 -20.20 31.12
C ILE A 358 -9.17 -20.89 30.92
N VAL A 359 -10.26 -20.13 30.96
CA VAL A 359 -11.62 -20.64 30.69
C VAL A 359 -12.08 -20.12 29.34
N LEU A 360 -12.32 -21.04 28.41
CA LEU A 360 -12.90 -20.73 27.10
C LEU A 360 -14.43 -20.94 27.17
N PRO A 361 -15.23 -19.89 26.91
CA PRO A 361 -16.69 -19.98 27.00
C PRO A 361 -17.24 -20.90 25.91
N ASP A 362 -18.33 -21.62 26.19
CA ASP A 362 -19.03 -22.36 25.14
C ASP A 362 -19.70 -21.39 24.16
N VAL A 363 -19.80 -21.77 22.90
CA VAL A 363 -20.32 -20.90 21.83
C VAL A 363 -21.50 -21.60 21.20
N LYS A 364 -22.67 -20.96 21.26
CA LYS A 364 -23.89 -21.41 20.59
C LYS A 364 -24.15 -20.57 19.36
N ILE A 365 -25.07 -21.04 18.51
CA ILE A 365 -25.38 -20.35 17.26
C ILE A 365 -25.95 -18.94 17.53
N GLU A 366 -26.74 -18.78 18.59
CA GLU A 366 -27.35 -17.50 18.96
C GLU A 366 -26.31 -16.46 19.42
N ASP A 367 -25.12 -16.90 19.83
CA ASP A 367 -24.02 -16.02 20.23
C ASP A 367 -23.26 -15.44 19.02
N VAL A 368 -23.39 -16.06 17.85
CA VAL A 368 -22.58 -15.77 16.65
C VAL A 368 -23.39 -15.39 15.42
N ASP A 369 -24.68 -15.73 15.41
CA ASP A 369 -25.65 -15.44 14.36
C ASP A 369 -26.58 -14.33 14.86
N THR A 370 -26.09 -13.09 14.79
CA THR A 370 -26.90 -11.91 15.11
C THR A 370 -27.59 -11.44 13.83
N ASP A 371 -28.91 -11.27 13.85
CA ASP A 371 -29.77 -10.78 12.74
C ASP A 371 -29.31 -9.45 12.07
N GLU A 372 -28.22 -8.84 12.54
CA GLU A 372 -27.57 -7.64 12.00
C GLU A 372 -26.53 -7.94 10.89
N ASP A 373 -26.28 -9.22 10.55
CA ASP A 373 -25.26 -9.63 9.58
C ASP A 373 -25.78 -9.88 8.14
N LEU A 374 -27.02 -9.46 7.81
CA LEU A 374 -27.62 -9.50 6.46
C LEU A 374 -27.73 -8.13 5.79
#